data_AF-A0A8J8KCF4-F1
#
_entry.id   AF-A0A8J8KCF4-F1
#
_cell.length_a   1.000
_cell.length_b   1.000
_cell.length_c   1.000
_cell.angle_alpha   90.00
_cell.angle_beta   90.00
_cell.angle_gamma   90.00
#
_symmetry.space_group_name_H-M   'P 1'
#
loop_
_entity.id
_entity.type
_entity.pdbx_description
1 polymer ?
#
loop_
_entity_poly.entity_id
_entity_poly.type
_entity_poly.pdbx_seq_one_letter_code
_entity_poly.pdbx_strand_id
1 'polypeptide(L)'
;MNDKNRIFYFMGGTIAVGIVVAIVVFLSGGGAKSSGSQTGTEKSVSNNKDLQAKVDALNIGNVSPAIYNSLRTEINSSLEQKTITQVWKTNLENELEQKYTNLTLQKINKYFAADPINENAMQPLIQHLKILGKGQNELKGIQAKINEINYYTKILPVEVHKFTSRSFDYFNKGKYTALSSELNDLPARNPSLKKRKSVQNVRSSSLAEIKKYYQEYVDYQMAIDSL
;
A
#
# COMPACT_ATOMS: atom_id res chain seq x y z
N MET A 1 29.46 -28.84 12.55
CA MET A 1 27.99 -28.69 12.52
C MET A 1 27.50 -29.10 11.14
N ASN A 2 26.59 -30.07 11.08
CA ASN A 2 26.31 -30.91 9.90
C ASN A 2 25.53 -30.19 8.79
N ASP A 3 26.04 -30.28 7.56
CA ASP A 3 25.43 -29.79 6.30
C ASP A 3 24.04 -30.38 6.00
N LYS A 4 23.68 -31.49 6.66
CA LYS A 4 22.34 -32.10 6.55
C LYS A 4 21.22 -31.18 7.05
N ASN A 5 21.49 -30.23 7.95
CA ASN A 5 20.45 -29.35 8.50
C ASN A 5 20.20 -28.10 7.63
N ARG A 6 21.10 -27.73 6.71
CA ARG A 6 20.88 -26.59 5.79
C ARG A 6 19.95 -26.94 4.63
N ILE A 7 19.98 -28.20 4.18
CA ILE A 7 19.08 -28.71 3.12
C ILE A 7 17.63 -28.76 3.60
N PHE A 8 17.37 -29.13 4.86
CA PHE A 8 16.00 -29.15 5.39
C PHE A 8 15.38 -27.77 5.60
N TYR A 9 16.17 -26.73 5.89
CA TYR A 9 15.65 -25.35 5.94
C TYR A 9 15.36 -24.77 4.54
N PHE A 10 16.14 -25.12 3.51
CA PHE A 10 15.85 -24.71 2.14
C PHE A 10 14.67 -25.46 1.52
N MET A 11 14.47 -26.73 1.90
CA MET A 11 13.34 -27.54 1.43
C MET A 11 12.05 -27.25 2.21
N GLY A 12 12.13 -26.94 3.51
CA GLY A 12 10.99 -26.52 4.32
C GLY A 12 10.44 -25.14 3.92
N GLY A 13 11.32 -24.20 3.56
CA GLY A 13 10.92 -22.85 3.12
C GLY A 13 10.26 -22.81 1.74
N THR A 14 10.69 -23.66 0.80
CA THR A 14 10.12 -23.73 -0.55
C THR A 14 8.80 -24.48 -0.62
N ILE A 15 8.61 -25.52 0.22
CA ILE A 15 7.34 -26.27 0.29
C ILE A 15 6.22 -25.38 0.86
N ALA A 16 6.48 -24.60 1.91
CA ALA A 16 5.47 -23.72 2.50
C ALA A 16 5.01 -22.61 1.55
N VAL A 17 5.93 -22.06 0.73
CA VAL A 17 5.62 -20.99 -0.24
C VAL A 17 4.98 -21.55 -1.51
N GLY A 18 5.41 -22.73 -1.97
CA GLY A 18 4.79 -23.43 -3.11
C GLY A 18 3.33 -23.82 -2.86
N ILE A 19 2.96 -24.15 -1.62
CA ILE A 19 1.57 -24.43 -1.24
C ILE A 19 0.68 -23.18 -1.41
N VAL A 20 1.16 -21.97 -1.09
CA VAL A 20 0.38 -20.73 -1.26
C VAL A 20 0.11 -20.45 -2.74
N VAL A 21 1.10 -20.68 -3.62
CA VAL A 21 0.94 -20.51 -5.07
C VAL A 21 0.00 -21.58 -5.65
N ALA A 22 0.13 -22.84 -5.22
CA ALA A 22 -0.77 -23.91 -5.64
C ALA A 22 -2.23 -23.68 -5.22
N ILE A 23 -2.46 -23.11 -4.03
CA ILE A 23 -3.81 -22.73 -3.57
C ILE A 23 -4.41 -21.62 -4.44
N VAL A 24 -3.62 -20.62 -4.85
CA VAL A 24 -4.10 -19.54 -5.73
C VAL A 24 -4.43 -20.06 -7.14
N VAL A 25 -3.66 -21.01 -7.68
CA VAL A 25 -3.93 -21.67 -8.98
C VAL A 25 -5.15 -22.59 -8.89
N PHE A 26 -5.32 -23.34 -7.81
CA PHE A 26 -6.47 -24.23 -7.64
C PHE A 26 -7.81 -23.47 -7.48
N LEU A 27 -7.79 -22.29 -6.84
CA LEU A 27 -8.98 -21.45 -6.66
C LEU A 27 -9.36 -20.63 -7.91
N SER A 28 -8.51 -20.53 -8.92
CA SER A 28 -8.76 -19.72 -10.13
C SER A 28 -9.22 -20.52 -11.37
N GLY A 29 -9.49 -21.82 -11.21
CA GLY A 29 -10.31 -22.60 -12.14
C GLY A 29 -9.55 -23.28 -13.28
N GLY A 30 -9.60 -24.62 -13.26
CA GLY A 30 -9.19 -25.46 -14.40
C GLY A 30 -8.54 -26.76 -13.93
N GLY A 31 -9.36 -27.76 -13.59
CA GLY A 31 -8.87 -29.10 -13.26
C GLY A 31 -8.11 -29.72 -14.44
N ALA A 32 -6.82 -29.99 -14.26
CA ALA A 32 -6.02 -30.76 -15.20
C ALA A 32 -5.98 -32.22 -14.72
N LYS A 33 -6.64 -33.10 -15.48
CA LYS A 33 -6.57 -34.56 -15.33
C LYS A 33 -5.13 -35.04 -15.57
N SER A 34 -4.64 -35.90 -14.68
CA SER A 34 -3.39 -36.63 -14.84
C SER A 34 -3.49 -37.68 -15.94
N SER A 35 -2.50 -37.75 -16.82
CA SER A 35 -2.10 -39.00 -17.47
C SER A 35 -0.60 -38.94 -17.77
N GLY A 36 0.10 -40.06 -17.55
CA GLY A 36 1.55 -40.14 -17.38
C GLY A 36 2.36 -40.50 -18.62
N SER A 37 3.69 -40.43 -18.43
CA SER A 37 4.82 -41.03 -19.20
C SER A 37 4.96 -40.58 -20.67
N GLN A 38 6.11 -40.19 -21.25
CA GLN A 38 7.52 -40.60 -21.04
C GLN A 38 8.48 -39.66 -21.84
N THR A 39 9.72 -39.51 -21.35
CA THR A 39 10.99 -39.20 -22.08
C THR A 39 11.27 -37.84 -22.77
N GLY A 40 12.27 -37.13 -22.22
CA GLY A 40 13.46 -36.74 -23.00
C GLY A 40 13.67 -35.27 -23.36
N THR A 41 12.69 -34.64 -23.99
CA THR A 41 12.87 -33.28 -24.57
C THR A 41 11.69 -32.35 -24.27
N GLU A 42 10.59 -32.88 -23.75
CA GLU A 42 9.39 -32.10 -23.41
C GLU A 42 9.50 -31.33 -22.09
N LYS A 43 10.36 -31.76 -21.17
CA LYS A 43 10.49 -31.15 -19.83
C LYS A 43 10.91 -29.68 -19.86
N SER A 44 11.73 -29.28 -20.83
CA SER A 44 12.15 -27.87 -20.95
C SER A 44 11.04 -27.01 -21.58
N VAL A 45 10.30 -27.53 -22.56
CA VAL A 45 9.19 -26.80 -23.20
C VAL A 45 7.96 -26.69 -22.27
N SER A 46 7.66 -27.73 -21.47
CA SER A 46 6.54 -27.69 -20.51
C SER A 46 6.81 -26.73 -19.36
N ASN A 47 8.04 -26.71 -18.84
CA ASN A 47 8.40 -25.85 -17.70
C ASN A 47 8.44 -24.37 -18.10
N ASN A 48 8.88 -24.05 -19.32
CA ASN A 48 8.77 -22.68 -19.86
C ASN A 48 7.32 -22.19 -19.87
N LYS A 49 6.38 -23.05 -20.32
CA LYS A 49 4.95 -22.71 -20.36
C LYS A 49 4.31 -22.59 -18.98
N ASP A 50 4.74 -23.38 -18.00
CA ASP A 50 4.21 -23.31 -16.63
C ASP A 50 4.63 -22.02 -15.90
N LEU A 51 5.91 -21.65 -15.96
CA LEU A 51 6.39 -20.39 -15.39
C LEU A 51 5.74 -19.17 -16.06
N GLN A 52 5.62 -19.21 -17.39
CA GLN A 52 4.90 -18.19 -18.15
C GLN A 52 3.45 -18.08 -17.68
N ALA A 53 2.73 -19.20 -17.56
CA ALA A 53 1.35 -19.23 -17.10
C ALA A 53 1.19 -18.65 -15.67
N LYS A 54 2.15 -18.90 -14.78
CA LYS A 54 2.16 -18.33 -13.43
C LYS A 54 2.34 -16.81 -13.43
N VAL A 55 3.25 -16.30 -14.27
CA VAL A 55 3.39 -14.84 -14.50
C VAL A 55 2.09 -14.29 -15.12
N ASP A 56 1.49 -15.02 -16.06
CA ASP A 56 0.26 -14.64 -16.73
C ASP A 56 -0.97 -14.62 -15.81
N ALA A 57 -0.99 -15.46 -14.78
CA ALA A 57 -2.04 -15.51 -13.77
C ALA A 57 -2.01 -14.36 -12.74
N LEU A 58 -0.94 -13.54 -12.72
CA LEU A 58 -0.88 -12.37 -11.84
C LEU A 58 -1.99 -11.36 -12.19
N ASN A 59 -2.67 -10.89 -11.16
CA ASN A 59 -3.72 -9.89 -11.25
C ASN A 59 -3.74 -8.99 -9.99
N ILE A 60 -4.60 -7.97 -9.99
CA ILE A 60 -4.67 -6.99 -8.87
C ILE A 60 -5.05 -7.67 -7.54
N GLY A 61 -5.86 -8.74 -7.60
CA GLY A 61 -6.30 -9.49 -6.41
C GLY A 61 -5.14 -10.20 -5.71
N ASN A 62 -4.31 -10.91 -6.47
CA ASN A 62 -3.24 -11.74 -5.91
C ASN A 62 -1.86 -11.06 -5.86
N VAL A 63 -1.61 -9.97 -6.58
CA VAL A 63 -0.26 -9.36 -6.61
C VAL A 63 0.20 -8.94 -5.20
N SER A 64 1.40 -9.40 -4.82
CA SER A 64 2.05 -9.10 -3.55
C SER A 64 3.58 -9.28 -3.65
N PRO A 65 4.37 -8.66 -2.76
CA PRO A 65 5.82 -8.87 -2.71
C PRO A 65 6.21 -10.33 -2.50
N ALA A 66 5.45 -11.08 -1.70
CA ALA A 66 5.71 -12.49 -1.44
C ALA A 66 5.56 -13.33 -2.72
N ILE A 67 4.49 -13.10 -3.49
CA ILE A 67 4.26 -13.81 -4.75
C ILE A 67 5.32 -13.45 -5.80
N TYR A 68 5.70 -12.16 -5.90
CA TYR A 68 6.79 -11.74 -6.78
C TYR A 68 8.11 -12.45 -6.44
N ASN A 69 8.50 -12.43 -5.16
CA ASN A 69 9.76 -13.04 -4.73
C ASN A 69 9.74 -14.56 -4.92
N SER A 70 8.59 -15.21 -4.67
CA SER A 70 8.41 -16.64 -4.95
C SER A 70 8.64 -16.97 -6.42
N LEU A 71 7.98 -16.25 -7.33
CA LEU A 71 8.12 -16.49 -8.77
C LEU A 71 9.54 -16.21 -9.25
N ARG A 72 10.17 -15.16 -8.73
CA ARG A 72 11.57 -14.84 -9.05
C ARG A 72 12.53 -15.94 -8.60
N THR A 73 12.33 -16.49 -7.40
CA THR A 73 13.10 -17.65 -6.91
C THR A 73 12.85 -18.88 -7.78
N GLU A 74 11.60 -19.14 -8.18
CA GLU A 74 11.26 -20.30 -9.02
C GLU A 74 11.89 -20.21 -10.42
N ILE A 75 11.91 -19.01 -11.02
CA ILE A 75 12.62 -18.73 -12.28
C ILE A 75 14.12 -18.99 -12.12
N ASN A 76 14.74 -18.51 -11.04
CA ASN A 76 16.17 -18.73 -10.77
C ASN A 76 16.50 -20.21 -10.58
N SER A 77 15.72 -20.92 -9.76
CA SER A 77 15.92 -22.36 -9.52
C SER A 77 15.72 -23.18 -10.80
N SER A 78 14.82 -22.76 -11.69
CA SER A 78 14.62 -23.42 -12.98
C SER A 78 15.83 -23.27 -13.91
N LEU A 79 16.51 -22.10 -13.86
CA LEU A 79 17.79 -21.95 -14.56
C LEU A 79 18.87 -22.86 -13.95
N GLU A 80 19.01 -22.89 -12.63
CA GLU A 80 20.00 -23.71 -11.92
C GLU A 80 19.83 -25.21 -12.23
N GLN A 81 18.58 -25.67 -12.32
CA GLN A 81 18.21 -27.04 -12.69
C GLN A 81 18.31 -27.31 -14.21
N LYS A 82 18.71 -26.32 -15.01
CA LYS A 82 18.81 -26.38 -16.48
C LYS A 82 17.48 -26.75 -17.15
N THR A 83 16.35 -26.42 -16.52
CA THR A 83 15.02 -26.65 -17.11
C THR A 83 14.61 -25.51 -18.05
N ILE A 84 15.20 -24.32 -17.89
CA ILE A 84 15.05 -23.17 -18.79
C ILE A 84 16.44 -22.63 -19.22
N THR A 85 16.47 -21.81 -20.28
CA THR A 85 17.70 -21.14 -20.73
C THR A 85 17.87 -19.75 -20.10
N GLN A 86 19.08 -19.17 -20.21
CA GLN A 86 19.35 -17.81 -19.75
C GLN A 86 18.45 -16.76 -20.44
N VAL A 87 18.17 -16.93 -21.74
CA VAL A 87 17.29 -16.03 -22.50
C VAL A 87 15.86 -16.10 -21.95
N TRP A 88 15.35 -17.30 -21.66
CA TRP A 88 14.04 -17.49 -21.05
C TRP A 88 13.95 -16.87 -19.66
N LYS A 89 14.99 -17.04 -18.84
CA LYS A 89 15.08 -16.36 -17.54
C LYS A 89 14.93 -14.86 -17.68
N THR A 90 15.73 -14.23 -18.56
CA THR A 90 15.69 -12.78 -18.76
C THR A 90 14.31 -12.31 -19.20
N ASN A 91 13.68 -13.01 -20.14
CA ASN A 91 12.33 -12.67 -20.60
C ASN A 91 11.30 -12.78 -19.47
N LEU A 92 11.28 -13.90 -18.75
CA LEU A 92 10.35 -14.13 -17.64
C LEU A 92 10.55 -13.12 -16.50
N GLU A 93 11.79 -12.78 -16.15
CA GLU A 93 12.06 -11.75 -15.13
C GLU A 93 11.58 -10.37 -15.56
N ASN A 94 11.81 -10.00 -16.83
CA ASN A 94 11.34 -8.72 -17.37
C ASN A 94 9.80 -8.64 -17.36
N GLU A 95 9.13 -9.69 -17.81
CA GLU A 95 7.66 -9.75 -17.82
C GLU A 95 7.07 -9.75 -16.41
N LEU A 96 7.65 -10.56 -15.51
CA LEU A 96 7.27 -10.58 -14.10
C LEU A 96 7.42 -9.18 -13.47
N GLU A 97 8.53 -8.50 -13.71
CA GLU A 97 8.79 -7.16 -13.18
C GLU A 97 7.82 -6.11 -13.72
N GLN A 98 7.60 -6.08 -15.05
CA GLN A 98 6.66 -5.14 -15.68
C GLN A 98 5.25 -5.35 -15.16
N LYS A 99 4.79 -6.60 -15.14
CA LYS A 99 3.44 -6.95 -14.72
C LYS A 99 3.24 -6.70 -13.23
N TYR A 100 4.20 -7.09 -12.40
CA TYR A 100 4.20 -6.78 -10.98
C TYR A 100 4.12 -5.28 -10.73
N THR A 101 4.94 -4.49 -11.42
CA THR A 101 4.96 -3.02 -11.27
C THR A 101 3.59 -2.43 -11.60
N ASN A 102 3.04 -2.77 -12.77
CA ASN A 102 1.76 -2.25 -13.23
C ASN A 102 0.62 -2.63 -12.26
N LEU A 103 0.47 -3.92 -11.94
CA LEU A 103 -0.59 -4.40 -11.05
C LEU A 103 -0.44 -3.85 -9.63
N THR A 104 0.78 -3.70 -9.13
CA THR A 104 1.04 -3.13 -7.80
C THR A 104 0.65 -1.67 -7.75
N LEU A 105 0.98 -0.87 -8.77
CA LEU A 105 0.55 0.52 -8.86
C LEU A 105 -0.98 0.64 -8.92
N GLN A 106 -1.65 -0.22 -9.70
CA GLN A 106 -3.12 -0.28 -9.73
C GLN A 106 -3.70 -0.63 -8.35
N LYS A 107 -3.09 -1.59 -7.64
CA LYS A 107 -3.51 -1.99 -6.30
C LYS A 107 -3.30 -0.87 -5.27
N ILE A 108 -2.17 -0.16 -5.32
CA ILE A 108 -1.93 1.04 -4.50
C ILE A 108 -2.98 2.09 -4.79
N ASN A 109 -3.28 2.38 -6.06
CA ASN A 109 -4.32 3.34 -6.43
C ASN A 109 -5.70 2.95 -5.90
N LYS A 110 -6.03 1.65 -5.89
CA LYS A 110 -7.27 1.13 -5.29
C LYS A 110 -7.32 1.38 -3.77
N TYR A 111 -6.24 1.11 -3.05
CA TYR A 111 -6.16 1.39 -1.61
C TYR A 111 -6.14 2.89 -1.30
N PHE A 112 -5.55 3.70 -2.16
CA PHE A 112 -5.56 5.16 -2.06
C PHE A 112 -6.96 5.74 -2.30
N ALA A 113 -7.73 5.17 -3.24
CA ALA A 113 -9.10 5.60 -3.53
C ALA A 113 -10.09 5.26 -2.40
N ALA A 114 -9.76 4.33 -1.51
CA ALA A 114 -10.55 4.03 -0.33
C ALA A 114 -10.66 5.24 0.61
N ASP A 115 -11.75 5.27 1.39
CA ASP A 115 -12.02 6.30 2.38
C ASP A 115 -12.56 5.67 3.69
N PRO A 116 -11.78 5.62 4.78
CA PRO A 116 -10.41 6.15 4.92
C PRO A 116 -9.38 5.37 4.09
N ILE A 117 -8.23 6.00 3.84
CA ILE A 117 -7.13 5.36 3.12
C ILE A 117 -6.59 4.17 3.91
N ASN A 118 -6.31 3.05 3.22
CA ASN A 118 -5.67 1.89 3.82
C ASN A 118 -4.14 1.96 3.69
N GLU A 119 -3.50 2.79 4.52
CA GLU A 119 -2.04 2.95 4.52
C GLU A 119 -1.30 1.66 4.85
N ASN A 120 -1.81 0.86 5.78
CA ASN A 120 -1.20 -0.41 6.19
C ASN A 120 -1.08 -1.40 5.03
N ALA A 121 -2.10 -1.47 4.15
CA ALA A 121 -2.05 -2.31 2.97
C ALA A 121 -1.17 -1.74 1.85
N MET A 122 -1.05 -0.41 1.74
CA MET A 122 -0.22 0.25 0.72
C MET A 122 1.28 0.21 1.03
N GLN A 123 1.67 0.40 2.30
CA GLN A 123 3.07 0.61 2.66
C GLN A 123 3.98 -0.54 2.20
N PRO A 124 3.65 -1.84 2.42
CA PRO A 124 4.48 -2.94 1.93
C PRO A 124 4.67 -2.92 0.40
N LEU A 125 3.63 -2.52 -0.34
CA LEU A 125 3.69 -2.42 -1.81
C LEU A 125 4.59 -1.28 -2.27
N ILE A 126 4.44 -0.10 -1.65
CA ILE A 126 5.26 1.08 -1.93
C ILE A 126 6.73 0.78 -1.64
N GLN A 127 7.03 0.16 -0.49
CA GLN A 127 8.40 -0.16 -0.11
C GLN A 127 9.03 -1.16 -1.07
N HIS A 128 8.29 -2.18 -1.50
CA HIS A 128 8.81 -3.14 -2.45
C HIS A 128 9.11 -2.53 -3.82
N LEU A 129 8.23 -1.66 -4.34
CA LEU A 129 8.51 -0.93 -5.59
C LEU A 129 9.73 0.00 -5.49
N LYS A 130 9.94 0.64 -4.32
CA LYS A 130 11.14 1.44 -4.07
C LYS A 130 12.42 0.60 -4.11
N ILE A 131 12.41 -0.59 -3.49
CA ILE A 131 13.54 -1.53 -3.53
C ILE A 131 13.86 -1.95 -4.97
N LEU A 132 12.84 -2.17 -5.80
CA LEU A 132 13.00 -2.47 -7.22
C LEU A 132 13.36 -1.25 -8.08
N GLY A 133 13.37 -0.05 -7.51
CA GLY A 133 13.62 1.19 -8.24
C GLY A 133 12.51 1.58 -9.23
N LYS A 134 11.29 1.05 -9.09
CA LYS A 134 10.17 1.22 -10.04
C LYS A 134 9.14 2.24 -9.59
N GLY A 135 8.46 2.85 -10.56
CA GLY A 135 7.30 3.74 -10.31
C GLY A 135 7.63 5.01 -9.53
N GLN A 136 8.89 5.48 -9.52
CA GLN A 136 9.35 6.53 -8.60
C GLN A 136 8.51 7.81 -8.66
N ASN A 137 8.14 8.27 -9.85
CA ASN A 137 7.35 9.48 -10.03
C ASN A 137 5.92 9.33 -9.52
N GLU A 138 5.28 8.19 -9.81
CA GLU A 138 3.93 7.88 -9.34
C GLU A 138 3.90 7.72 -7.82
N LEU A 139 4.89 7.02 -7.26
CA LEU A 139 5.05 6.84 -5.81
C LEU A 139 5.27 8.17 -5.09
N LYS A 140 6.07 9.09 -5.66
CA LYS A 140 6.23 10.44 -5.11
C LYS A 140 4.89 11.20 -5.08
N GLY A 141 4.12 11.14 -6.17
CA GLY A 141 2.80 11.77 -6.24
C GLY A 141 1.80 11.18 -5.24
N ILE A 142 1.80 9.85 -5.07
CA ILE A 142 0.95 9.16 -4.08
C ILE A 142 1.36 9.56 -2.66
N GLN A 143 2.66 9.56 -2.35
CA GLN A 143 3.16 9.92 -1.02
C GLN A 143 2.80 11.36 -0.65
N ALA A 144 2.92 12.31 -1.58
CA ALA A 144 2.54 13.70 -1.34
C ALA A 144 1.06 13.82 -0.96
N LYS A 145 0.17 13.13 -1.68
CA LYS A 145 -1.27 13.11 -1.38
C LYS A 145 -1.60 12.41 -0.07
N ILE A 146 -0.90 11.32 0.27
CA ILE A 146 -1.05 10.65 1.57
C ILE A 146 -0.67 11.60 2.70
N ASN A 147 0.46 12.32 2.56
CA ASN A 147 0.91 13.28 3.57
C ASN A 147 -0.10 14.40 3.77
N GLU A 148 -0.67 14.92 2.67
CA GLU A 148 -1.71 15.95 2.72
C GLU A 148 -2.97 15.45 3.45
N ILE A 149 -3.44 14.23 3.15
CA ILE A 149 -4.60 13.63 3.83
C ILE A 149 -4.30 13.40 5.32
N ASN A 150 -3.11 12.88 5.64
CA ASN A 150 -2.67 12.66 7.01
C ASN A 150 -2.59 13.97 7.81
N TYR A 151 -2.16 15.06 7.18
CA TYR A 151 -2.15 16.36 7.82
C TYR A 151 -3.55 16.76 8.29
N TYR A 152 -4.55 16.72 7.39
CA TYR A 152 -5.93 17.10 7.75
C TYR A 152 -6.66 16.11 8.65
N THR A 153 -6.31 14.81 8.61
CA THR A 153 -7.01 13.77 9.37
C THR A 153 -6.35 13.42 10.70
N LYS A 154 -5.06 13.71 10.88
CA LYS A 154 -4.28 13.32 12.05
C LYS A 154 -3.54 14.47 12.73
N ILE A 155 -2.99 15.43 11.97
CA ILE A 155 -2.14 16.48 12.53
C ILE A 155 -2.96 17.71 12.94
N LEU A 156 -3.68 18.31 11.99
CA LEU A 156 -4.48 19.52 12.23
C LEU A 156 -5.49 19.37 13.39
N PRO A 157 -6.21 18.24 13.54
CA PRO A 157 -7.14 18.06 14.66
C PRO A 157 -6.42 18.04 16.02
N VAL A 158 -5.22 17.47 16.07
CA VAL A 158 -4.39 17.48 17.29
C VAL A 158 -3.94 18.91 17.62
N GLU A 159 -3.62 19.72 16.62
CA GLU A 159 -3.28 21.13 16.83
C GLU A 159 -4.46 21.96 17.31
N VAL A 160 -5.64 21.73 16.74
CA VAL A 160 -6.90 22.33 17.19
C VAL A 160 -7.16 21.95 18.64
N HIS A 161 -7.13 20.65 18.96
CA HIS A 161 -7.36 20.18 20.32
C HIS A 161 -6.36 20.74 21.34
N LYS A 162 -5.08 20.82 20.97
CA LYS A 162 -4.03 21.45 21.80
C LYS A 162 -4.24 22.96 22.01
N PHE A 163 -4.92 23.63 21.08
CA PHE A 163 -5.24 25.05 21.19
C PHE A 163 -6.47 25.26 22.08
N THR A 164 -7.52 24.47 21.89
CA THR A 164 -8.80 24.55 22.61
C THR A 164 -8.75 23.99 24.04
N SER A 165 -7.72 23.21 24.37
CA SER A 165 -7.50 22.69 25.74
C SER A 165 -6.71 23.64 26.65
N ARG A 166 -6.38 24.87 26.20
CA ARG A 166 -5.63 25.85 26.99
C ARG A 166 -6.58 26.73 27.81
N SER A 167 -6.06 27.30 28.90
CA SER A 167 -6.77 28.38 29.62
C SER A 167 -6.96 29.59 28.71
N PHE A 168 -8.06 30.32 28.92
CA PHE A 168 -8.38 31.55 28.21
C PHE A 168 -7.33 32.66 28.40
N ASP A 169 -6.57 32.65 29.50
CA ASP A 169 -5.46 33.60 29.72
C ASP A 169 -4.36 33.47 28.65
N TYR A 170 -4.28 32.33 27.97
CA TYR A 170 -3.35 32.06 26.88
C TYR A 170 -4.03 32.09 25.50
N PHE A 171 -5.25 32.65 25.42
CA PHE A 171 -5.94 32.79 24.16
C PHE A 171 -5.11 33.63 23.18
N ASN A 172 -4.99 33.14 21.94
CA ASN A 172 -4.26 33.83 20.89
C ASN A 172 -5.16 33.99 19.67
N LYS A 173 -5.63 35.22 19.42
CA LYS A 173 -6.51 35.55 18.30
C LYS A 173 -5.90 35.24 16.93
N GLY A 174 -4.58 35.43 16.78
CA GLY A 174 -3.86 35.11 15.55
C GLY A 174 -3.91 33.62 15.24
N LYS A 175 -3.64 32.77 16.25
CA LYS A 175 -3.70 31.31 16.12
C LYS A 175 -5.13 30.81 15.88
N TYR A 176 -6.12 31.37 16.57
CA TYR A 176 -7.52 31.10 16.30
C TYR A 176 -7.88 31.39 14.84
N THR A 177 -7.53 32.58 14.36
CA THR A 177 -7.84 33.01 12.98
C THR A 177 -7.17 32.10 11.96
N ALA A 178 -5.90 31.73 12.18
CA ALA A 178 -5.16 30.85 11.30
C ALA A 178 -5.82 29.46 11.19
N LEU A 179 -6.07 28.80 12.32
CA LEU A 179 -6.68 27.47 12.36
C LEU A 179 -8.11 27.48 11.80
N SER A 180 -8.90 28.51 12.15
CA SER A 180 -10.27 28.67 11.64
C SER A 180 -10.29 28.90 10.13
N SER A 181 -9.42 29.76 9.59
CA SER A 181 -9.30 29.97 8.14
C SER A 181 -8.90 28.68 7.45
N GLU A 182 -7.87 27.97 7.94
CA GLU A 182 -7.40 26.74 7.34
C GLU A 182 -8.48 25.66 7.27
N LEU A 183 -9.25 25.46 8.36
CA LEU A 183 -10.40 24.56 8.38
C LEU A 183 -11.50 24.99 7.42
N ASN A 184 -11.77 26.29 7.29
CA ASN A 184 -12.79 26.80 6.37
C ASN A 184 -12.37 26.67 4.90
N ASP A 185 -11.09 26.90 4.60
CA ASP A 185 -10.51 26.96 3.24
C ASP A 185 -10.18 25.59 2.64
N LEU A 186 -10.21 24.51 3.44
CA LEU A 186 -9.94 23.13 3.00
C LEU A 186 -10.64 22.75 1.68
N PRO A 187 -11.93 23.09 1.43
CA PRO A 187 -12.61 22.79 0.17
C PRO A 187 -12.01 23.47 -1.07
N ALA A 188 -11.36 24.62 -0.92
CA ALA A 188 -10.75 25.39 -2.00
C ALA A 188 -9.31 24.92 -2.29
N ARG A 189 -8.59 24.46 -1.26
CA ARG A 189 -7.19 24.06 -1.37
C ARG A 189 -7.00 22.76 -2.15
N ASN A 190 -7.93 21.81 -2.07
CA ASN A 190 -7.84 20.57 -2.83
C ASN A 190 -9.21 19.90 -3.09
N PRO A 191 -9.73 19.95 -4.32
CA PRO A 191 -11.00 19.31 -4.69
C PRO A 191 -11.03 17.81 -4.43
N SER A 192 -9.88 17.13 -4.43
CA SER A 192 -9.81 15.69 -4.14
C SER A 192 -10.01 15.36 -2.66
N LEU A 193 -9.67 16.28 -1.76
CA LEU A 193 -9.96 16.17 -0.32
C LEU A 193 -11.43 16.46 -0.03
N LYS A 194 -12.02 17.41 -0.76
CA LYS A 194 -13.42 17.82 -0.60
C LYS A 194 -14.40 16.64 -0.69
N LYS A 195 -14.07 15.59 -1.46
CA LYS A 195 -14.94 14.41 -1.66
C LYS A 195 -14.73 13.29 -0.62
N ARG A 196 -13.72 13.40 0.26
CA ARG A 196 -13.41 12.38 1.27
C ARG A 196 -14.19 12.63 2.55
N LYS A 197 -15.10 11.72 2.89
CA LYS A 197 -15.91 11.75 4.11
C LYS A 197 -15.05 11.74 5.38
N SER A 198 -13.96 10.97 5.40
CA SER A 198 -13.04 10.97 6.57
C SER A 198 -12.49 12.36 6.85
N VAL A 199 -12.03 13.07 5.81
CA VAL A 199 -11.53 14.45 5.90
C VAL A 199 -12.66 15.41 6.30
N GLN A 200 -13.84 15.28 5.68
CA GLN A 200 -14.99 16.13 6.01
C GLN A 200 -15.43 16.00 7.47
N ASN A 201 -15.49 14.77 8.00
CA ASN A 201 -15.91 14.51 9.38
C ASN A 201 -14.91 15.12 10.38
N VAL A 202 -13.61 14.94 10.13
CA VAL A 202 -12.55 15.50 10.97
C VAL A 202 -12.53 17.03 10.90
N ARG A 203 -12.73 17.60 9.71
CA ARG A 203 -12.88 19.06 9.53
C ARG A 203 -14.05 19.60 10.32
N SER A 204 -15.23 19.00 10.18
CA SER A 204 -16.45 19.48 10.82
C SER A 204 -16.36 19.44 12.35
N SER A 205 -15.80 18.36 12.90
CA SER A 205 -15.55 18.24 14.35
C SER A 205 -14.54 19.28 14.85
N SER A 206 -13.40 19.42 14.16
CA SER A 206 -12.38 20.43 14.50
C SER A 206 -12.93 21.86 14.43
N LEU A 207 -13.75 22.16 13.42
CA LEU A 207 -14.36 23.48 13.26
C LEU A 207 -15.40 23.77 14.34
N ALA A 208 -16.17 22.75 14.76
CA ALA A 208 -17.11 22.89 15.87
C ALA A 208 -16.36 23.14 17.19
N GLU A 209 -15.28 22.41 17.43
CA GLU A 209 -14.44 22.54 18.63
C GLU A 209 -13.84 23.94 18.75
N ILE A 210 -13.20 24.46 17.68
CA ILE A 210 -12.56 25.77 17.73
C ILE A 210 -13.57 26.92 17.84
N LYS A 211 -14.76 26.79 17.22
CA LYS A 211 -15.83 27.78 17.34
C LYS A 211 -16.42 27.82 18.74
N LYS A 212 -16.63 26.65 19.35
CA LYS A 212 -17.10 26.54 20.72
C LYS A 212 -16.12 27.21 21.69
N TYR A 213 -14.83 26.85 21.61
CA TYR A 213 -13.79 27.45 22.45
C TYR A 213 -13.71 28.97 22.32
N TYR A 214 -13.84 29.51 21.09
CA TYR A 214 -13.86 30.96 20.88
C TYR A 214 -15.09 31.63 21.49
N GLN A 215 -16.27 31.01 21.39
CA GLN A 215 -17.48 31.55 22.02
C GLN A 215 -17.32 31.60 23.55
N GLU A 216 -16.83 30.53 24.16
CA GLU A 216 -16.58 30.47 25.61
C GLU A 216 -15.54 31.51 26.06
N TYR A 217 -14.51 31.77 25.25
CA TYR A 217 -13.55 32.85 25.49
C TYR A 217 -14.20 34.25 25.46
N VAL A 218 -15.08 34.50 24.50
CA VAL A 218 -15.80 35.79 24.40
C VAL A 218 -16.68 36.01 25.63
N ASP A 219 -17.37 34.97 26.08
CA ASP A 219 -18.20 35.01 27.28
C ASP A 219 -17.35 35.28 28.54
N TYR A 220 -16.17 34.66 28.64
CA TYR A 220 -15.19 34.93 29.71
C TYR A 220 -14.72 36.40 29.72
N GLN A 221 -14.36 36.95 28.56
CA GLN A 221 -13.91 38.34 28.46
C GLN A 221 -15.00 39.33 28.88
N MET A 222 -16.24 39.11 28.44
CA MET A 222 -17.38 39.97 28.83
C MET A 222 -17.62 39.94 30.35
N ALA A 223 -17.46 38.77 30.98
CA ALA A 223 -17.59 38.66 32.43
C ALA A 223 -16.51 39.45 33.18
N ILE A 224 -15.26 39.39 32.71
CA ILE A 224 -14.14 40.17 33.29
C ILE A 224 -14.37 41.67 33.11
N ASP A 225 -14.79 42.12 31.93
CA ASP A 225 -14.98 43.54 31.64
C ASP A 225 -16.16 44.17 32.44
N SER A 226 -17.00 43.33 33.05
CA SER A 226 -18.16 43.75 33.86
C SER A 226 -17.87 43.87 35.37
N LEU A 227 -16.66 43.52 35.81
CA LEU A 227 -16.17 43.59 37.20
C LEU A 227 -15.39 44.87 37.47
#